data_AF-A0A961H7Z7-F1
#
_entry.id   AF-A0A961H7Z7-F1
#
_cell.length_a   1.000
_cell.length_b   1.000
_cell.length_c   1.000
_cell.angle_alpha   90.00
_cell.angle_beta   90.00
_cell.angle_gamma   90.00
#
_symmetry.space_group_name_H-M   'P 1'
#
loop_
_entity.id
_entity.type
_entity.pdbx_description
1 polymer ?
#
loop_
_entity_poly.entity_id
_entity_poly.type
_entity_poly.pdbx_seq_one_letter_code
_entity_poly.pdbx_strand_id
1 'polypeptide(L)'
;MSGSGTATTNKGGTRKVERKTFTITGGMCARCEGMGRVNDMDFTQIYDATKSINEGAILVPGFSVDGWYGRVYGGSGFFDPDKAISKFTKQELHDLLHKESTKIKVDGINITYEGLVPRIQKSMLSK
;
A
#
# COMPACT_ATOMS: atom_id res chain seq x y z
N MET A 1 -16.63 13.68 -39.81
CA MET A 1 -18.04 14.06 -39.56
C MET A 1 -18.10 14.73 -38.19
N SER A 2 -18.59 15.98 -38.18
CA SER A 2 -19.20 16.82 -37.12
C SER A 2 -18.79 16.64 -35.63
N GLY A 3 -18.64 17.69 -34.82
CA GLY A 3 -19.23 19.02 -34.92
C GLY A 3 -18.59 20.09 -34.01
N SER A 4 -18.92 21.32 -34.35
CA SER A 4 -18.43 22.57 -33.77
C SER A 4 -19.23 22.95 -32.53
N GLY A 5 -18.55 23.47 -31.50
CA GLY A 5 -19.16 24.12 -30.35
C GLY A 5 -18.48 25.46 -30.08
N THR A 6 -19.12 26.56 -30.50
CA THR A 6 -18.67 27.92 -30.27
C THR A 6 -19.14 28.38 -28.89
N ALA A 7 -18.23 28.68 -27.97
CA ALA A 7 -18.57 29.38 -26.74
C ALA A 7 -18.02 30.82 -26.82
N THR A 8 -18.89 31.74 -27.21
CA THR A 8 -18.62 33.18 -27.17
C THR A 8 -18.82 33.66 -25.73
N THR A 9 -17.78 34.20 -25.09
CA THR A 9 -17.96 35.02 -23.89
C THR A 9 -17.25 36.35 -24.11
N ASN A 10 -18.06 37.39 -24.21
CA ASN A 10 -17.63 38.76 -24.34
C ASN A 10 -17.92 39.46 -23.02
N LYS A 11 -16.88 39.77 -22.24
CA LYS A 11 -16.93 40.77 -21.16
C LYS A 11 -15.57 41.48 -21.06
N GLY A 12 -15.55 42.66 -21.69
CA GLY A 12 -15.00 43.91 -21.17
C GLY A 12 -13.67 43.89 -20.42
N GLY A 13 -12.67 44.50 -21.06
CA GLY A 13 -11.77 45.44 -20.38
C GLY A 13 -10.54 44.84 -19.70
N THR A 14 -9.37 45.31 -20.15
CA THR A 14 -8.03 45.13 -19.57
C THR A 14 -7.38 43.75 -19.67
N ARG A 15 -6.57 43.61 -20.73
CA ARG A 15 -5.47 42.64 -20.83
C ARG A 15 -4.47 42.88 -19.68
N LYS A 16 -4.50 42.02 -18.67
CA LYS A 16 -3.29 41.67 -17.91
C LYS A 16 -3.02 40.20 -18.18
N VAL A 17 -2.12 39.95 -19.12
CA VAL A 17 -1.57 38.61 -19.36
C VAL A 17 -0.53 38.37 -18.26
N GLU A 18 -0.99 37.98 -17.07
CA GLU A 18 -0.11 37.32 -16.12
C GLU A 18 0.14 35.91 -16.66
N ARG A 19 1.32 35.74 -17.26
CA ARG A 19 1.85 34.45 -17.68
C ARG A 19 2.17 33.64 -16.42
N LYS A 20 1.16 33.09 -15.76
CA LYS A 20 1.34 31.95 -14.87
C LYS A 20 1.59 30.75 -15.75
N THR A 21 2.86 30.38 -15.86
CA THR A 21 3.30 29.11 -16.45
C THR A 21 2.75 28.00 -15.55
N PHE A 22 1.54 27.52 -15.84
CA PHE A 22 1.13 26.20 -15.39
C PHE A 22 1.85 25.23 -16.31
N THR A 23 2.94 24.65 -15.82
CA THR A 23 3.61 23.54 -16.46
C THR A 23 2.66 22.35 -16.42
N ILE A 24 1.78 22.27 -17.42
CA ILE A 24 1.05 21.06 -17.76
C ILE A 24 2.08 20.18 -18.49
N THR A 25 2.93 19.51 -17.72
CA THR A 25 3.75 18.42 -18.24
C THR A 25 2.86 17.19 -18.34
N GLY A 26 2.42 16.93 -19.57
CA GLY A 26 1.70 15.73 -19.94
C GLY A 26 2.46 14.48 -19.53
N GLY A 27 1.76 13.63 -18.80
CA GLY A 27 2.18 12.29 -18.40
C GLY A 27 1.07 11.52 -17.69
N MET A 28 -0.20 11.93 -17.86
CA MET A 28 -1.34 11.14 -17.40
C MET A 28 -1.50 9.96 -18.35
N CYS A 29 -1.10 8.79 -17.85
CA CYS A 29 -1.21 7.51 -18.53
C CYS A 29 -2.70 7.24 -18.86
N ALA A 30 -3.06 7.22 -20.14
CA ALA A 30 -4.42 6.94 -20.64
C ALA A 30 -4.89 5.48 -20.43
N ARG A 31 -4.21 4.73 -19.55
CA ARG A 31 -4.59 3.38 -19.11
C ARG A 31 -4.91 3.30 -17.61
N CYS A 32 -4.67 4.37 -16.87
CA CYS A 32 -5.00 4.48 -15.45
C CYS A 32 -5.88 5.72 -15.27
N GLU A 33 -7.19 5.52 -15.19
CA GLU A 33 -8.22 6.54 -14.97
C GLU A 33 -8.11 7.21 -13.57
N GLY A 34 -6.94 7.67 -13.15
CA GLY A 34 -6.76 8.33 -11.83
C GLY A 34 -7.11 7.44 -10.62
N MET A 35 -7.48 6.19 -10.85
CA MET A 35 -7.61 5.14 -9.85
C MET A 35 -6.27 4.42 -9.81
N GLY A 36 -5.38 4.91 -8.95
CA GLY A 36 -4.33 4.08 -8.37
C GLY A 36 -4.95 2.72 -8.03
N ARG A 37 -4.29 1.65 -8.48
CA ARG A 37 -4.79 0.27 -8.37
C ARG A 37 -5.49 0.08 -7.03
N VAL A 38 -6.76 -0.29 -7.07
CA VAL A 38 -7.57 -0.72 -5.93
C VAL A 38 -6.68 -1.48 -4.95
N ASN A 39 -6.58 -0.99 -3.70
CA ASN A 39 -5.61 -1.28 -2.62
C ASN A 39 -4.57 -0.17 -2.32
N ASP A 40 -4.90 1.11 -2.50
CA ASP A 40 -4.24 2.25 -1.81
C ASP A 40 -4.56 2.25 -0.30
N MET A 41 -4.37 1.12 0.40
CA MET A 41 -4.04 1.22 1.81
C MET A 41 -2.60 1.69 1.83
N ASP A 42 -2.34 2.87 2.37
CA ASP A 42 -0.98 3.39 2.48
C ASP A 42 -0.12 2.37 3.22
N PHE A 43 0.68 1.60 2.46
CA PHE A 43 1.51 0.53 2.99
C PHE A 43 2.53 1.08 3.98
N THR A 44 2.87 2.37 3.90
CA THR A 44 3.74 3.05 4.87
C THR A 44 3.10 3.20 6.25
N GLN A 45 1.76 3.10 6.34
CA GLN A 45 1.01 3.05 7.60
C GLN A 45 0.83 1.61 8.11
N ILE A 46 1.03 0.61 7.25
CA ILE A 46 0.92 -0.82 7.60
C ILE A 46 2.26 -1.34 8.08
N TYR A 47 3.33 -0.96 7.39
CA TYR A 47 4.68 -1.36 7.75
C TYR A 47 5.74 -0.29 7.45
N ASP A 48 6.81 -0.31 8.24
CA ASP A 48 8.02 0.46 8.07
C ASP A 48 9.02 -0.34 7.22
N ALA A 49 9.31 0.16 6.01
CA ALA A 49 10.25 -0.47 5.10
C ALA A 49 11.71 -0.47 5.60
N THR A 50 12.05 0.44 6.52
CA THR A 50 13.41 0.63 7.02
C THR A 50 13.78 -0.36 8.10
N LYS A 51 12.78 -0.94 8.77
CA LYS A 51 12.94 -1.88 9.89
C LYS A 51 12.70 -3.32 9.44
N SER A 52 13.20 -4.25 10.25
CA SER A 52 12.86 -5.66 10.17
C SER A 52 11.58 -5.99 10.95
N ILE A 53 11.02 -7.19 10.72
CA ILE A 53 9.83 -7.65 11.46
C ILE A 53 10.13 -7.72 12.96
N ASN A 54 11.32 -8.20 13.34
CA ASN A 54 11.77 -8.24 14.74
C ASN A 54 12.06 -6.86 15.33
N GLU A 55 12.26 -5.83 14.51
CA GLU A 55 12.44 -4.43 14.97
C GLU A 55 11.12 -3.65 15.03
N GLY A 56 9.99 -4.28 14.70
CA GLY A 56 8.69 -3.62 14.69
C GLY A 56 8.40 -2.91 13.39
N ALA A 57 8.76 -3.54 12.27
CA ALA A 57 8.34 -3.07 10.96
C ALA A 57 6.82 -3.08 10.80
N ILE A 58 6.04 -3.89 11.53
CA ILE A 58 4.58 -3.89 11.39
C ILE A 58 3.99 -2.77 12.25
N LEU A 59 3.38 -1.77 11.62
CA LEU A 59 2.76 -0.61 12.26
C LEU A 59 1.26 -0.79 12.53
N VAL A 60 0.71 -1.95 12.17
CA VAL A 60 -0.70 -2.28 12.38
C VAL A 60 -1.03 -2.29 13.88
N PRO A 61 -2.05 -1.53 14.32
CA PRO A 61 -2.46 -1.54 15.72
C PRO A 61 -2.78 -2.96 16.22
N GLY A 62 -2.11 -3.38 17.31
CA GLY A 62 -2.25 -4.73 17.88
C GLY A 62 -1.24 -5.76 17.36
N PHE A 63 -0.40 -5.40 16.39
CA PHE A 63 0.68 -6.25 15.88
C PHE A 63 2.00 -5.83 16.53
N SER A 64 2.18 -6.22 17.78
CA SER A 64 3.43 -5.98 18.49
C SER A 64 4.45 -7.07 18.16
N VAL A 65 5.73 -6.69 18.08
CA VAL A 65 6.87 -7.63 17.97
C VAL A 65 6.88 -8.62 19.13
N ASP A 66 6.72 -8.10 20.34
CA ASP A 66 6.64 -8.92 21.56
C ASP A 66 5.31 -9.68 21.67
N GLY A 67 4.35 -9.35 20.79
CA GLY A 67 3.03 -9.94 20.75
C GLY A 67 3.01 -11.31 20.08
N TRP A 68 1.83 -11.91 20.08
CA TRP A 68 1.59 -13.14 19.35
C TRP A 68 1.95 -13.00 17.87
N TYR A 69 1.49 -11.93 17.21
CA TYR A 69 1.72 -11.73 15.78
C TYR A 69 3.21 -11.57 15.44
N GLY A 70 3.99 -10.81 16.22
CA GLY A 70 5.43 -10.70 16.00
C GLY A 70 6.13 -12.06 16.00
N ARG A 71 5.77 -12.95 16.94
CA ARG A 71 6.25 -14.35 16.93
C ARG A 71 5.75 -15.16 15.74
N VAL A 72 4.50 -14.99 15.32
CA VAL A 72 3.95 -15.69 14.14
C VAL A 72 4.65 -15.26 12.85
N TYR A 73 4.80 -13.96 12.61
CA TYR A 73 5.47 -13.43 11.42
C TYR A 73 6.97 -13.72 11.46
N GLY A 74 7.60 -13.54 12.64
CA GLY A 74 9.00 -13.84 12.88
C GLY A 74 9.35 -15.32 12.72
N GLY A 75 8.49 -16.21 13.21
CA GLY A 75 8.64 -17.66 13.13
C GLY A 75 8.04 -18.30 11.88
N SER A 76 7.55 -17.51 10.92
CA SER A 76 6.82 -18.03 9.75
C SER A 76 7.69 -18.83 8.79
N GLY A 77 8.99 -18.55 8.74
CA GLY A 77 9.95 -19.19 7.85
C GLY A 77 9.80 -18.80 6.37
N PHE A 78 8.90 -17.87 6.02
CA PHE A 78 8.72 -17.40 4.63
C PHE A 78 9.73 -16.32 4.23
N PHE A 79 10.23 -15.57 5.20
CA PHE A 79 11.20 -14.51 5.01
C PHE A 79 12.11 -14.45 6.25
N ASP A 80 13.22 -13.75 6.09
CA ASP A 80 14.13 -13.47 7.20
C ASP A 80 13.55 -12.34 8.07
N PRO A 81 13.24 -12.58 9.35
CA PRO A 81 12.60 -11.60 10.21
C PRO A 81 13.55 -10.51 10.72
N ASP A 82 14.87 -10.70 10.58
CA ASP A 82 15.91 -9.71 10.88
C ASP A 82 16.26 -8.85 9.66
N LYS A 83 15.77 -9.23 8.48
CA LYS A 83 15.92 -8.46 7.25
C LYS A 83 14.91 -7.31 7.23
N ALA A 84 15.37 -6.11 6.88
CA ALA A 84 14.49 -4.96 6.67
C ALA A 84 13.52 -5.21 5.50
N ILE A 85 12.26 -4.77 5.62
CA ILE A 85 11.24 -5.01 4.58
C ILE A 85 11.64 -4.41 3.23
N SER A 86 12.40 -3.31 3.20
CA SER A 86 12.97 -2.71 1.98
C SER A 86 13.91 -3.65 1.21
N LYS A 87 14.49 -4.64 1.89
CA LYS A 87 15.37 -5.66 1.29
C LYS A 87 14.60 -6.92 0.90
N PHE A 88 13.30 -6.98 1.16
CA PHE A 88 12.50 -8.14 0.78
C PHE A 88 12.40 -8.23 -0.74
N THR A 89 12.55 -9.44 -1.24
CA THR A 89 12.22 -9.76 -2.63
C THR A 89 10.72 -9.58 -2.87
N LYS A 90 10.33 -9.46 -4.14
CA LYS A 90 8.91 -9.37 -4.51
C LYS A 90 8.06 -10.53 -3.98
N GLN A 91 8.68 -11.72 -3.87
CA GLN A 91 8.02 -12.91 -3.33
C GLN A 91 7.88 -12.83 -1.81
N GLU A 92 8.94 -12.46 -1.08
CA GLU A 92 8.88 -12.27 0.38
C GLU A 92 7.85 -11.19 0.76
N LEU A 93 7.82 -10.07 0.02
CA LEU A 93 6.85 -9.00 0.25
C LEU A 93 5.42 -9.45 -0.05
N HIS A 94 5.21 -10.21 -1.12
CA HIS A 94 3.91 -10.80 -1.41
C HIS A 94 3.46 -11.77 -0.31
N ASP A 95 4.39 -12.58 0.21
CA ASP A 95 4.13 -13.50 1.31
C ASP A 95 3.87 -12.79 2.65
N LEU A 96 4.38 -11.57 2.84
CA LEU A 96 4.03 -10.74 3.99
C LEU A 96 2.64 -10.11 3.84
N LEU A 97 2.33 -9.55 2.67
CA LEU A 97 1.15 -8.71 2.48
C LEU A 97 -0.09 -9.48 2.05
N HIS A 98 0.05 -10.40 1.10
CA HIS A 98 -1.06 -11.01 0.36
C HIS A 98 -1.14 -12.52 0.50
N LYS A 99 -0.33 -13.14 1.36
CA LYS A 99 -0.38 -14.59 1.55
C LYS A 99 -1.76 -15.05 2.01
N GLU A 100 -2.18 -16.14 1.40
CA GLU A 100 -3.34 -16.89 1.84
C GLU A 100 -3.11 -17.56 3.20
N SER A 101 -4.22 -17.84 3.89
CA SER A 101 -4.23 -18.54 5.18
C SER A 101 -3.52 -19.90 5.07
N THR A 102 -2.28 -19.96 5.55
CA THR A 102 -1.41 -21.13 5.46
C THR A 102 -1.14 -21.67 6.86
N LYS A 103 -1.27 -22.98 7.06
CA LYS A 103 -0.90 -23.59 8.34
C LYS A 103 0.62 -23.68 8.46
N ILE A 104 1.15 -23.06 9.49
CA ILE A 104 2.57 -23.11 9.85
C ILE A 104 2.72 -23.64 11.28
N LYS A 105 3.91 -24.07 11.63
CA LYS A 105 4.24 -24.53 12.98
C LYS A 105 5.25 -23.58 13.58
N VAL A 106 4.82 -22.79 14.57
CA VAL A 106 5.66 -21.83 15.31
C VAL A 106 5.73 -22.29 16.76
N ASP A 107 6.94 -22.41 17.31
CA ASP A 107 7.17 -22.83 18.69
C ASP A 107 6.45 -24.13 19.09
N GLY A 108 6.33 -25.07 18.15
CA GLY A 108 5.65 -26.35 18.40
C GLY A 108 4.13 -26.32 18.24
N ILE A 109 3.52 -25.16 18.01
CA ILE A 109 2.07 -24.97 17.89
C ILE A 109 1.68 -24.84 16.42
N ASN A 110 0.64 -25.56 16.00
CA ASN A 110 0.05 -25.40 14.66
C ASN A 110 -0.82 -24.15 14.65
N ILE A 111 -0.47 -23.19 13.81
CA ILE A 111 -1.16 -21.90 13.70
C ILE A 111 -1.44 -21.59 12.23
N THR A 112 -2.39 -20.69 11.99
CA THR A 112 -2.66 -20.19 10.65
C THR A 112 -1.96 -18.85 10.46
N TYR A 113 -0.96 -18.84 9.58
CA TYR A 113 -0.35 -17.64 9.05
C TYR A 113 -1.25 -17.01 7.99
N GLU A 114 -1.42 -15.70 8.02
CA GLU A 114 -2.19 -14.95 7.04
C GLU A 114 -1.48 -13.63 6.74
N GLY A 115 -1.51 -13.19 5.48
CA GLY A 115 -0.92 -11.91 5.08
C GLY A 115 -1.58 -10.72 5.79
N LEU A 116 -0.84 -9.62 5.91
CA LEU A 116 -1.31 -8.43 6.61
C LEU A 116 -2.58 -7.84 5.97
N VAL A 117 -2.66 -7.78 4.64
CA VAL A 117 -3.80 -7.19 3.93
C VAL A 117 -5.11 -7.94 4.21
N PRO A 118 -5.24 -9.26 3.94
CA PRO A 118 -6.48 -9.97 4.22
C PRO A 118 -6.84 -9.94 5.71
N ARG A 119 -5.84 -9.91 6.60
CA ARG A 119 -6.05 -9.82 8.05
C ARG A 119 -6.63 -8.48 8.49
N ILE A 120 -6.06 -7.37 8.01
CA ILE A 120 -6.54 -6.01 8.31
C ILE A 120 -7.93 -5.82 7.70
N GLN A 121 -8.14 -6.27 6.46
CA GLN A 121 -9.46 -6.22 5.81
C GLN A 121 -10.52 -6.93 6.66
N LYS A 122 -10.25 -8.14 7.15
CA LYS A 122 -11.15 -8.84 8.10
C LYS A 122 -11.37 -8.05 9.38
N SER A 123 -10.32 -7.46 9.96
CA SER A 123 -10.43 -6.67 11.18
C SER A 123 -11.23 -5.38 11.02
N MET A 124 -11.17 -4.75 9.84
CA MET A 124 -11.89 -3.51 9.52
C MET A 124 -13.34 -3.76 9.11
N LEU A 125 -13.63 -4.90 8.46
CA LEU A 125 -14.98 -5.31 8.04
C LEU A 125 -15.80 -5.95 9.17
N SER A 126 -15.18 -6.36 10.29
CA SER A 126 -15.88 -6.99 11.42
C SER A 126 -16.44 -5.99 12.43
N LYS A 127 -16.77 -4.76 12.00
CA LYS A 127 -17.32 -3.71 12.86
C LYS A 127 -18.61 -3.13 12.31
#